data_AF-A0A7C6KND1-F1
#
_entry.id   AF-A0A7C6KND1-F1
#
_cell.length_a   1.000
_cell.length_b   1.000
_cell.length_c   1.000
_cell.angle_alpha   90.00
_cell.angle_beta   90.00
_cell.angle_gamma   90.00
#
_symmetry.space_group_name_H-M   'P 1'
#
loop_
_entity.id
_entity.type
_entity.pdbx_description
1 polymer ?
#
loop_
_entity_poly.entity_id
_entity_poly.type
_entity_poly.pdbx_seq_one_letter_code
_entity_poly.pdbx_strand_id
1 'polypeptide(L)'
;MGRPTRLTPEMADKIANLISTGNYDVVVCGLVGIHPSTYYNWLSKGEKAKSGIYREFFDKVKKAEAAREAKWVKDIEGDPSWQSKAWLLERRYPDRWGRREVNVNMNQDVRVTTHHEYDVVHRVIMDPKARELARQLYERVALGRKDACQGGPCELLPEGDS
;
A
#
# COMPACT_ATOMS: atom_id res chain seq x y z
N MET A 1 -39.83 34.70 -6.80
CA MET A 1 -38.47 34.33 -7.22
C MET A 1 -37.61 34.14 -5.98
N GLY A 2 -36.90 33.01 -5.86
CA GLY A 2 -36.10 32.68 -4.67
C GLY A 2 -34.82 33.51 -4.58
N ARG A 3 -34.33 33.73 -3.35
CA ARG A 3 -33.05 34.42 -3.09
C ARG A 3 -31.93 33.74 -3.90
N PRO A 4 -31.14 34.48 -4.70
CA PRO A 4 -30.06 33.89 -5.48
C PRO A 4 -29.10 33.17 -4.54
N THR A 5 -28.79 31.91 -4.87
CA THR A 5 -27.81 31.14 -4.12
C THR A 5 -26.43 31.69 -4.40
N ARG A 6 -25.61 31.85 -3.37
CA ARG A 6 -24.21 32.28 -3.48
C ARG A 6 -23.36 31.32 -4.33
N LEU A 7 -23.79 30.07 -4.50
CA LEU A 7 -23.14 29.06 -5.32
C LEU A 7 -23.42 29.31 -6.81
N THR A 8 -22.38 29.62 -7.57
CA THR A 8 -22.40 29.71 -9.03
C THR A 8 -21.64 28.55 -9.66
N PRO A 9 -21.93 28.17 -10.92
CA PRO A 9 -21.20 27.11 -11.62
C PRO A 9 -19.70 27.40 -11.73
N GLU A 10 -19.31 28.64 -12.02
CA GLU A 10 -17.90 29.05 -12.12
C GLU A 10 -17.16 28.88 -10.79
N MET A 11 -17.82 29.19 -9.67
CA MET A 11 -17.23 29.00 -8.34
C MET A 11 -17.10 27.51 -8.01
N ALA A 12 -18.08 26.69 -8.38
CA ALA A 12 -18.01 25.24 -8.26
C ALA A 12 -16.80 24.67 -9.02
N ASP A 13 -16.55 25.15 -10.25
CA ASP A 13 -15.40 24.73 -11.05
C ASP A 13 -14.06 25.19 -10.45
N LYS A 14 -14.00 26.43 -9.96
CA LYS A 14 -12.81 26.93 -9.26
C LYS A 14 -12.49 26.10 -8.02
N ILE A 15 -13.51 25.77 -7.21
CA ILE A 15 -13.35 24.92 -6.02
C ILE A 15 -12.86 23.52 -6.43
N ALA A 16 -13.47 22.90 -7.43
CA ALA A 16 -13.09 21.57 -7.91
C ALA A 16 -11.62 21.54 -8.40
N ASN A 17 -11.18 22.57 -9.12
CA ASN A 17 -9.79 22.69 -9.58
C ASN A 17 -8.79 22.85 -8.42
N LEU A 18 -9.14 23.63 -7.39
CA LEU A 18 -8.28 23.79 -6.22
C LEU A 18 -8.19 22.51 -5.38
N ILE A 19 -9.27 21.72 -5.33
CA ILE A 19 -9.26 20.41 -4.68
C ILE A 19 -8.39 19.43 -5.49
N SER A 20 -8.59 19.35 -6.81
CA SER A 20 -7.88 18.40 -7.68
C SER A 20 -6.36 18.60 -7.65
N THR A 21 -5.90 19.83 -7.43
CA THR A 21 -4.46 20.17 -7.30
C THR A 21 -3.82 19.70 -6.00
N GLY A 22 -4.60 19.39 -4.96
CA GLY A 22 -4.08 18.87 -3.70
C GLY A 22 -4.48 19.64 -2.44
N ASN A 23 -5.12 20.81 -2.56
CA ASN A 23 -5.40 21.69 -1.43
C ASN A 23 -6.41 21.10 -0.43
N TYR A 24 -6.37 21.58 0.82
CA TYR A 24 -7.35 21.26 1.86
C TYR A 24 -8.59 22.14 1.73
N ASP A 25 -9.75 21.61 2.08
CA ASP A 25 -11.05 22.31 1.96
C ASP A 25 -11.05 23.68 2.62
N VAL A 26 -10.45 23.80 3.81
CA VAL A 26 -10.33 25.08 4.54
C VAL A 26 -9.53 26.11 3.75
N VAL A 27 -8.44 25.69 3.10
CA VAL A 27 -7.62 26.57 2.25
C VAL A 27 -8.40 26.98 1.02
N VAL A 28 -9.09 26.02 0.36
CA VAL A 28 -9.95 26.31 -0.79
C VAL A 28 -11.06 27.30 -0.43
N CYS A 29 -11.69 27.12 0.73
CA CYS A 29 -12.70 28.05 1.25
C CYS A 29 -12.14 29.47 1.43
N GLY A 30 -10.95 29.58 2.02
CA GLY A 30 -10.25 30.87 2.16
C GLY A 30 -9.92 31.53 0.82
N LEU A 31 -9.41 30.77 -0.15
CA LEU A 31 -9.06 31.25 -1.50
C LEU A 31 -10.28 31.70 -2.32
N VAL A 32 -11.45 31.12 -2.05
CA VAL A 32 -12.71 31.43 -2.75
C VAL A 32 -13.55 32.45 -1.98
N GLY A 33 -13.20 32.78 -0.73
CA GLY A 33 -13.91 33.77 0.08
C GLY A 33 -15.23 33.26 0.66
N ILE A 34 -15.31 31.97 0.97
CA ILE A 34 -16.46 31.36 1.63
C ILE A 34 -16.08 30.81 3.00
N HIS A 35 -17.02 30.84 3.94
CA HIS A 35 -16.81 30.23 5.24
C HIS A 35 -16.90 28.69 5.12
N PRO A 36 -16.05 27.90 5.83
CA PRO A 36 -16.08 26.44 5.74
C PRO A 36 -17.45 25.81 6.01
N SER A 37 -18.22 26.37 6.96
CA SER A 37 -19.59 25.88 7.22
C SER A 37 -20.51 26.00 6.00
N THR A 38 -20.32 27.02 5.16
CA THR A 38 -21.11 27.19 3.93
C THR A 38 -20.78 26.10 2.92
N TYR A 39 -19.49 25.76 2.78
CA TYR A 39 -19.01 24.68 1.93
C TYR A 39 -19.61 23.33 2.36
N TYR A 40 -19.48 22.96 3.63
CA TYR A 40 -20.01 21.69 4.14
C TYR A 40 -21.55 21.62 4.05
N ASN A 41 -22.24 22.75 4.24
CA ASN A 41 -23.69 22.82 4.05
C ASN A 41 -24.09 22.58 2.58
N TRP A 42 -23.31 23.07 1.62
CA TRP A 42 -23.56 22.80 0.19
C TRP A 42 -23.31 21.34 -0.16
N LEU A 43 -22.25 20.73 0.38
CA LEU A 43 -21.99 19.30 0.21
C LEU A 43 -23.12 18.44 0.78
N SER A 44 -23.56 18.70 2.01
CA SER A 44 -24.65 17.94 2.64
C SER A 44 -25.97 18.07 1.87
N LYS A 45 -26.25 19.27 1.31
CA LYS A 45 -27.41 19.47 0.42
C LYS A 45 -27.26 18.71 -0.89
N GLY A 46 -26.07 18.73 -1.48
CA GLY A 46 -25.78 18.06 -2.75
C GLY A 46 -25.82 16.53 -2.66
N GLU A 47 -25.38 15.98 -1.54
CA GLU A 47 -25.43 14.53 -1.26
C GLU A 47 -26.88 14.01 -1.22
N LYS A 48 -27.79 14.77 -0.62
CA LYS A 48 -29.22 14.41 -0.49
C LYS A 48 -30.05 14.74 -1.72
N ALA A 49 -29.55 15.62 -2.59
CA ALA A 49 -30.28 16.07 -3.78
C ALA A 49 -30.16 15.06 -4.92
N LYS A 50 -31.24 14.87 -5.69
CA LYS A 50 -31.20 14.03 -6.91
C LYS A 50 -30.75 14.82 -8.14
N SER A 51 -30.94 16.13 -8.14
CA SER A 51 -30.61 17.03 -9.25
C SER A 51 -30.44 18.48 -8.76
N GLY A 52 -29.91 19.34 -9.62
CA GLY A 52 -29.73 20.77 -9.37
C GLY A 52 -28.29 21.16 -8.97
N ILE A 53 -28.05 22.46 -8.80
CA ILE A 53 -26.71 23.04 -8.66
C ILE A 53 -25.90 22.47 -7.48
N TYR A 54 -26.56 22.12 -6.37
CA TYR A 54 -25.88 21.50 -5.23
C TYR A 54 -25.44 20.07 -5.51
N ARG A 55 -26.26 19.31 -6.26
CA ARG A 55 -25.93 17.95 -6.68
C ARG A 55 -24.75 17.96 -7.65
N GLU A 56 -24.79 18.85 -8.64
CA GLU A 56 -23.70 19.04 -9.59
C GLU A 56 -22.40 19.47 -8.89
N PHE A 57 -22.49 20.38 -7.92
CA PHE A 57 -21.34 20.79 -7.11
C PHE A 57 -20.73 19.62 -6.33
N PHE A 58 -21.57 18.82 -5.66
CA PHE A 58 -21.12 17.63 -4.93
C PHE A 58 -20.42 16.63 -5.87
N ASP A 59 -21.00 16.36 -7.03
CA ASP A 59 -20.42 15.44 -8.02
C ASP A 59 -19.08 15.97 -8.57
N LYS A 60 -18.98 17.28 -8.83
CA LYS A 60 -17.71 17.93 -9.21
C LYS A 60 -16.64 17.78 -8.13
N VAL A 61 -17.00 18.00 -6.86
CA VAL A 61 -16.07 17.83 -5.73
C VAL A 61 -15.61 16.37 -5.61
N LYS A 62 -16.53 15.40 -5.68
CA LYS A 62 -16.18 13.97 -5.62
C LYS A 62 -15.28 13.56 -6.77
N LYS A 63 -15.54 14.06 -7.98
CA LYS A 63 -14.68 13.83 -9.15
C LYS A 63 -13.29 14.45 -8.95
N ALA A 64 -13.21 15.65 -8.38
CA ALA A 64 -11.93 16.29 -8.08
C ALA A 64 -11.11 15.54 -7.01
N GLU A 65 -11.77 15.02 -5.97
CA GLU A 65 -11.13 14.16 -4.95
C GLU A 65 -10.54 12.88 -5.58
N ALA A 66 -11.29 12.23 -6.46
CA ALA A 66 -10.81 11.04 -7.17
C ALA A 66 -9.64 11.35 -8.12
N ALA A 67 -9.71 12.47 -8.86
CA ALA A 67 -8.63 12.90 -9.74
C ALA A 67 -7.34 13.21 -8.96
N ARG A 68 -7.47 13.84 -7.80
CA ARG A 68 -6.36 14.13 -6.88
C ARG A 68 -5.71 12.85 -6.37
N GLU A 69 -6.50 11.87 -5.96
CA GLU A 69 -6.01 10.56 -5.52
C GLU A 69 -5.24 9.85 -6.64
N ALA A 70 -5.80 9.82 -7.86
CA ALA A 70 -5.11 9.26 -9.03
C ALA A 70 -3.79 9.97 -9.34
N LYS A 71 -3.75 11.30 -9.24
CA LYS A 71 -2.51 12.08 -9.40
C LYS A 71 -1.46 11.66 -8.38
N TRP A 72 -1.85 11.53 -7.10
CA TRP A 72 -0.94 11.11 -6.05
C TRP A 72 -0.41 9.69 -6.24
N VAL A 73 -1.23 8.75 -6.68
CA VAL A 73 -0.78 7.39 -7.00
C VAL A 73 0.26 7.42 -8.13
N LYS A 74 0.01 8.18 -9.19
CA LYS A 74 0.98 8.36 -10.28
C LYS A 74 2.29 9.01 -9.79
N ASP A 75 2.18 10.04 -8.95
CA ASP A 75 3.35 10.73 -8.39
C ASP A 75 4.16 9.82 -7.44
N ILE A 76 3.53 8.82 -6.81
CA ILE A 76 4.20 7.79 -5.99
C ILE A 76 4.96 6.82 -6.87
N GLU A 77 4.33 6.33 -7.94
CA GLU A 77 4.93 5.36 -8.87
C GLU A 77 6.21 5.90 -9.53
N GLY A 78 6.26 7.20 -9.81
CA GLY A 78 7.40 7.85 -10.44
C GLY A 78 8.54 8.31 -9.51
N ASP A 79 8.42 8.15 -8.18
CA ASP A 79 9.36 8.73 -7.21
C ASP A 79 10.14 7.65 -6.43
N PRO A 80 11.48 7.71 -6.36
CA PRO A 80 12.28 6.78 -5.56
C PRO A 80 11.99 6.86 -4.05
N SER A 81 11.43 7.97 -3.53
CA SER A 81 11.02 8.13 -2.12
C SER A 81 9.51 7.99 -1.93
N TRP A 82 8.94 6.90 -2.45
CA TRP A 82 7.51 6.59 -2.40
C TRP A 82 6.93 6.53 -0.96
N GLN A 83 7.76 6.25 0.07
CA GLN A 83 7.29 6.08 1.45
C GLN A 83 6.64 7.34 2.03
N SER A 84 7.18 8.53 1.74
CA SER A 84 6.67 9.80 2.26
C SER A 84 5.26 10.10 1.74
N LYS A 85 5.01 9.74 0.47
CA LYS A 85 3.73 9.95 -0.20
C LYS A 85 2.72 8.84 0.17
N ALA A 86 3.17 7.61 0.35
CA ALA A 86 2.34 6.52 0.86
C ALA A 86 1.79 6.83 2.27
N TRP A 87 2.62 7.41 3.15
CA TRP A 87 2.18 7.82 4.49
C TRP A 87 1.05 8.86 4.47
N LEU A 88 1.09 9.80 3.52
CA LEU A 88 0.04 10.80 3.37
C LEU A 88 -1.28 10.18 2.89
N LEU A 89 -1.23 9.20 1.99
CA LEU A 89 -2.40 8.46 1.52
C LEU A 89 -3.05 7.65 2.65
N GLU A 90 -2.26 6.92 3.43
CA GLU A 90 -2.74 6.13 4.58
C GLU A 90 -3.50 7.00 5.58
N ARG A 91 -2.98 8.19 5.90
CA ARG A 91 -3.61 9.10 6.87
C ARG A 91 -4.86 9.79 6.33
N ARG A 92 -4.91 10.07 5.03
CA ARG A 92 -6.01 10.84 4.43
C ARG A 92 -7.18 9.96 4.01
N TYR A 93 -6.92 8.72 3.62
CA TYR A 93 -7.91 7.76 3.18
C TYR A 93 -7.74 6.44 3.93
N PRO A 94 -7.86 6.44 5.28
CA PRO A 94 -7.58 5.26 6.10
C PRO A 94 -8.48 4.07 5.71
N ASP A 95 -9.73 4.31 5.30
CA ASP A 95 -10.65 3.26 4.88
C ASP A 95 -10.17 2.47 3.64
N ARG A 96 -9.46 3.14 2.74
CA ARG A 96 -8.99 2.55 1.46
C ARG A 96 -7.52 2.14 1.48
N TRP A 97 -6.69 2.92 2.16
CA TRP A 97 -5.22 2.78 2.14
C TRP A 97 -4.63 2.44 3.50
N GLY A 98 -5.40 2.56 4.58
CA GLY A 98 -4.95 2.14 5.90
C GLY A 98 -4.72 0.63 5.96
N ARG A 99 -3.79 0.21 6.82
CA ARG A 99 -3.57 -1.22 7.09
C ARG A 99 -4.88 -1.85 7.56
N ARG A 100 -5.41 -2.79 6.78
CA ARG A 100 -6.50 -3.64 7.22
C ARG A 100 -5.96 -4.64 8.23
N GLU A 101 -6.30 -4.44 9.50
CA GLU A 101 -6.16 -5.50 10.49
C GLU A 101 -7.18 -6.59 10.17
N VAL A 102 -6.73 -7.63 9.46
CA VAL A 102 -7.52 -8.84 9.31
C VAL A 102 -7.51 -9.53 10.67
N ASN A 103 -8.55 -9.31 11.46
CA ASN A 103 -8.83 -10.14 12.62
C ASN A 103 -9.23 -11.52 12.10
N VAL A 104 -8.23 -12.39 11.92
CA VAL A 104 -8.46 -13.81 11.67
C VAL A 104 -9.04 -14.37 12.96
N ASN A 105 -10.37 -14.51 12.99
CA ASN A 105 -11.05 -15.18 14.08
C ASN A 105 -10.61 -16.65 14.02
N MET A 106 -9.72 -17.08 14.93
CA MET A 106 -9.13 -18.43 14.98
C MET A 106 -10.14 -19.56 15.28
N ASN A 107 -11.44 -19.30 15.17
CA ASN A 107 -12.53 -20.24 15.44
C ASN A 107 -13.25 -20.71 14.17
N GLN A 108 -12.69 -20.53 12.99
CA GLN A 108 -13.13 -21.32 11.83
C GLN A 108 -12.41 -22.66 11.87
N ASP A 109 -13.16 -23.75 11.77
CA ASP A 109 -12.67 -25.08 11.38
C ASP A 109 -12.05 -24.97 9.98
N VAL A 110 -10.83 -24.45 9.93
CA VAL A 110 -10.01 -24.49 8.74
C VAL A 110 -9.64 -25.95 8.57
N ARG A 111 -10.30 -26.63 7.63
CA ARG A 111 -9.75 -27.87 7.07
C ARG A 111 -8.42 -27.50 6.45
N VAL A 112 -7.34 -27.69 7.19
CA VAL A 112 -5.98 -27.49 6.70
C VAL A 112 -5.78 -28.52 5.61
N THR A 113 -5.97 -28.13 4.35
CA THR A 113 -5.45 -28.88 3.21
C THR A 113 -3.95 -28.62 3.21
N THR A 114 -3.22 -29.41 4.00
CA THR A 114 -1.76 -29.46 3.97
C THR A 114 -1.35 -29.76 2.54
N HIS A 115 -0.95 -28.74 1.78
CA HIS A 115 -0.25 -28.93 0.51
C HIS A 115 1.06 -29.66 0.84
N HIS A 116 1.09 -30.97 0.60
CA HIS A 116 2.22 -31.88 0.82
C HIS A 116 3.39 -31.62 -0.16
N GLU A 117 3.64 -30.37 -0.52
CA GLU A 117 4.68 -30.03 -1.50
C GLU A 117 6.09 -30.06 -0.88
N TYR A 118 6.19 -30.02 0.46
CA TYR A 118 7.46 -30.11 1.19
C TYR A 118 7.79 -31.50 1.75
N ASP A 119 6.90 -32.47 1.61
CA ASP A 119 7.04 -33.77 2.28
C ASP A 119 8.10 -34.65 1.60
N VAL A 120 8.20 -34.61 0.27
CA VAL A 120 9.20 -35.40 -0.46
C VAL A 120 10.60 -34.86 -0.22
N VAL A 121 10.80 -33.55 -0.30
CA VAL A 121 12.11 -32.92 -0.06
C VAL A 121 12.56 -33.18 1.37
N HIS A 122 11.67 -33.04 2.35
CA HIS A 122 12.00 -33.31 3.75
C HIS A 122 12.34 -34.79 3.97
N ARG A 123 11.57 -35.73 3.41
CA ARG A 123 11.89 -37.16 3.49
C ARG A 123 13.21 -37.52 2.83
N VAL A 124 13.54 -36.89 1.69
CA VAL A 124 14.83 -37.10 1.02
C VAL A 124 15.99 -36.52 1.83
N ILE A 125 15.82 -35.35 2.45
CA ILE A 125 16.85 -34.76 3.33
C ILE A 125 17.07 -35.60 4.60
N MET A 126 15.99 -36.16 5.15
CA MET A 126 16.01 -36.94 6.38
C MET A 126 16.34 -38.43 6.14
N ASP A 127 16.36 -38.88 4.88
CA ASP A 127 16.72 -40.26 4.55
C ASP A 127 18.20 -40.53 4.91
N PRO A 128 18.48 -41.54 5.75
CA PRO A 128 19.84 -41.82 6.19
C PRO A 128 20.81 -42.10 5.03
N LYS A 129 20.32 -42.69 3.94
CA LYS A 129 21.14 -43.06 2.78
C LYS A 129 21.45 -41.84 1.91
N ALA A 130 20.51 -40.92 1.76
CA ALA A 130 20.73 -39.63 1.12
C ALA A 130 21.77 -38.80 1.88
N ARG A 131 21.69 -38.78 3.23
CA ARG A 131 22.67 -38.10 4.09
C ARG A 131 24.07 -38.70 3.97
N GLU A 132 24.16 -40.02 3.93
CA GLU A 132 25.42 -40.74 3.72
C GLU A 132 26.03 -40.44 2.34
N LEU A 133 25.21 -40.44 1.28
CA LEU A 133 25.67 -40.10 -0.07
C LEU A 133 26.18 -38.65 -0.15
N ALA A 134 25.46 -37.71 0.46
CA ALA A 134 25.85 -36.31 0.53
C ALA A 134 27.19 -36.15 1.28
N ARG A 135 27.39 -36.91 2.36
CA ARG A 135 28.65 -36.94 3.10
C ARG A 135 29.80 -37.48 2.24
N GLN A 136 29.60 -38.59 1.55
CA GLN A 136 30.62 -39.17 0.66
C GLN A 136 30.98 -38.24 -0.50
N LEU A 137 29.99 -37.56 -1.08
CA LEU A 137 30.22 -36.53 -2.10
C LEU A 137 31.00 -35.34 -1.53
N TYR A 138 30.64 -34.86 -0.33
CA TYR A 138 31.34 -33.79 0.34
C TYR A 138 32.80 -34.17 0.62
N GLU A 139 33.04 -35.35 1.18
CA GLU A 139 34.39 -35.86 1.43
C GLU A 139 35.18 -36.01 0.12
N ARG A 140 34.58 -36.53 -0.96
CA ARG A 140 35.26 -36.61 -2.27
C ARG A 140 35.61 -35.25 -2.85
N VAL A 141 34.72 -34.26 -2.77
CA VAL A 141 34.93 -32.91 -3.33
C VAL A 141 35.86 -32.07 -2.44
N ALA A 142 35.75 -32.21 -1.11
CA ALA A 142 36.59 -31.51 -0.14
C ALA A 142 37.99 -32.12 -0.06
N LEU A 143 38.14 -33.45 -0.15
CA LEU A 143 39.44 -34.13 -0.20
C LEU A 143 40.06 -34.09 -1.59
N GLY A 144 39.26 -34.08 -2.67
CA GLY A 144 39.72 -33.83 -4.04
C GLY A 144 40.23 -32.40 -4.28
N ARG A 145 40.12 -31.52 -3.28
CA ARG A 145 40.78 -30.21 -3.23
C ARG A 145 42.11 -30.21 -2.49
N LYS A 146 42.52 -31.29 -1.80
CA LYS A 146 43.86 -31.36 -1.18
C LYS A 146 45.00 -31.37 -2.19
N ASP A 147 44.69 -31.65 -3.46
CA ASP A 147 45.65 -31.58 -4.55
C ASP A 147 45.85 -30.13 -5.07
N ALA A 148 44.95 -29.21 -4.70
CA ALA A 148 44.92 -27.84 -5.23
C ALA A 148 45.55 -26.79 -4.30
N CYS A 149 45.98 -27.15 -3.10
CA CYS A 149 46.56 -26.21 -2.12
C CYS A 149 47.91 -26.69 -1.58
N GLN A 150 48.90 -26.90 -2.47
CA GLN A 150 50.30 -26.71 -2.09
C GLN A 150 50.62 -25.21 -2.15
N GLY A 151 50.28 -24.47 -1.10
CA GLY A 151 50.66 -23.06 -0.98
C GLY A 151 49.77 -22.24 -0.05
N GLY A 152 49.97 -22.38 1.26
CA GLY A 152 49.46 -21.45 2.28
C GLY A 152 48.28 -21.96 3.13
N PRO A 153 48.24 -21.66 4.45
CA PRO A 153 47.24 -22.21 5.35
C PRO A 153 45.88 -21.53 5.12
N CYS A 154 44.88 -22.33 4.78
CA CYS A 154 43.49 -21.89 4.76
C CYS A 154 43.00 -21.91 6.22
N GLU A 155 42.90 -20.72 6.84
CA GLU A 155 42.33 -20.52 8.17
C GLU A 155 40.91 -21.10 8.23
N LEU A 156 40.74 -22.11 9.09
CA LEU A 156 39.45 -22.67 9.45
C LEU A 156 38.64 -21.61 10.21
N LEU A 157 37.39 -21.43 9.79
CA LEU A 157 36.40 -20.58 10.46
C LEU A 157 36.31 -20.92 11.96
N PRO A 158 36.09 -19.92 12.84
CA PRO A 158 35.98 -20.15 14.27
C PRO A 158 34.73 -20.96 14.60
N GLU A 159 34.94 -22.06 15.33
CA GLU A 159 33.89 -22.83 16.00
C GLU A 159 33.14 -21.88 16.97
N GLY A 160 31.83 -21.76 16.79
CA GLY A 160 30.96 -21.02 17.69
C GLY A 160 30.67 -21.84 18.94
N ASP A 161 30.94 -21.24 20.10
CA ASP A 161 30.69 -21.76 21.44
C ASP A 161 29.24 -22.28 21.65
N SER A 162 29.12 -23.49 22.18
CA SER A 162 28.28 -23.87 23.35
C SER A 162 28.49 -25.33 23.73
#